data_AF-A0A974CTU8-F1
#
_entry.id   AF-A0A974CTU8-F1
#
_cell.length_a   1.000
_cell.length_b   1.000
_cell.length_c   1.000
_cell.angle_alpha   90.00
_cell.angle_beta   90.00
_cell.angle_gamma   90.00
#
_symmetry.space_group_name_H-M   'P 1'
#
loop_
_entity.id
_entity.type
_entity.pdbx_description
1 polymer ?
#
loop_
_entity_poly.entity_id
_entity_poly.type
_entity_poly.pdbx_seq_one_letter_code
_entity_poly.pdbx_strand_id
1 'polypeptide(L)'
;PGRVRNLTIVCATEHTVSLSWQPPEGNFSSYIFRIAQVPSFNGSLNVENLTIDNLTPGNFYTFYISAVVGDSFVEGDSTAISTYMVPSAIEILIIDNVTTNSVSLSWPIPFGNISSYIIQVLGTPSNELIVNTNYFLVDQLIPGNYYTFIVFTIAGDMNGTKTENSTFTGMFIKEF
;
A
#
# COMPACT_ATOMS: atom_id res chain seq x y z
N PRO A 1 -25.14 20.21 -14.79
CA PRO A 1 -25.39 19.18 -13.77
C PRO A 1 -24.71 19.53 -12.44
N GLY A 2 -25.27 19.06 -11.31
CA GLY A 2 -24.60 19.17 -10.01
C GLY A 2 -23.38 18.24 -9.88
N ARG A 3 -22.73 18.27 -8.71
CA ARG A 3 -21.64 17.34 -8.36
C ARG A 3 -22.19 15.96 -8.03
N VAL A 4 -21.43 14.91 -8.34
CA VAL A 4 -21.73 13.56 -7.84
C VAL A 4 -21.72 13.55 -6.32
N ARG A 5 -22.57 12.71 -5.72
CA ARG A 5 -22.71 12.62 -4.26
C ARG A 5 -22.03 11.35 -3.76
N ASN A 6 -21.62 11.33 -2.49
CA ASN A 6 -21.10 10.13 -1.83
C ASN A 6 -20.00 9.40 -2.63
N LEU A 7 -19.08 10.15 -3.26
CA LEU A 7 -17.90 9.57 -3.90
C LEU A 7 -17.03 8.91 -2.83
N THR A 8 -16.80 7.61 -2.98
CA THR A 8 -16.10 6.78 -2.00
C THR A 8 -15.14 5.82 -2.69
N ILE A 9 -14.04 5.49 -1.99
CA ILE A 9 -13.18 4.37 -2.34
C ILE A 9 -13.79 3.13 -1.70
N VAL A 10 -14.18 2.17 -2.54
CA VAL A 10 -14.70 0.88 -2.10
C VAL A 10 -13.56 -0.04 -1.69
N CYS A 11 -12.49 -0.07 -2.50
CA CYS A 11 -11.31 -0.88 -2.25
C CYS A 11 -10.11 -0.32 -3.02
N ALA A 12 -8.93 -0.37 -2.41
CA ALA A 12 -7.65 -0.13 -3.08
C ALA A 12 -6.76 -1.37 -2.87
N THR A 13 -6.12 -1.81 -3.95
CA THR A 13 -5.15 -2.92 -3.96
C THR A 13 -3.78 -2.40 -4.42
N GLU A 14 -2.85 -3.28 -4.79
CA GLU A 14 -1.55 -2.87 -5.33
C GLU A 14 -1.68 -2.19 -6.70
N HIS A 15 -2.61 -2.67 -7.53
CA HIS A 15 -2.71 -2.25 -8.93
C HIS A 15 -4.08 -1.74 -9.32
N THR A 16 -5.08 -1.87 -8.45
CA THR A 16 -6.46 -1.49 -8.76
C THR A 16 -7.11 -0.67 -7.66
N VAL A 17 -8.00 0.22 -8.06
CA VAL A 17 -8.86 0.97 -7.13
C VAL A 17 -10.30 0.92 -7.65
N SER A 18 -11.23 0.69 -6.74
CA SER A 18 -12.67 0.68 -7.00
C SER A 18 -13.31 1.90 -6.35
N LEU A 19 -14.03 2.68 -7.16
CA LEU A 19 -14.75 3.87 -6.74
C LEU A 19 -16.26 3.64 -6.90
N SER A 20 -17.04 4.27 -6.02
CA SER A 20 -18.49 4.35 -6.17
C SER A 20 -19.00 5.73 -5.82
N TRP A 21 -20.09 6.15 -6.45
CA TRP A 21 -20.74 7.42 -6.17
C TRP A 21 -22.26 7.32 -6.36
N GLN A 22 -22.96 8.40 -6.06
CA GLN A 22 -24.37 8.57 -6.31
C GLN A 22 -24.59 9.69 -7.34
N PRO A 23 -25.69 9.62 -8.12
CA PRO A 23 -26.02 10.62 -9.11
C PRO A 23 -26.08 12.05 -8.54
N PRO A 24 -25.70 13.07 -9.32
CA PRO A 24 -25.86 14.47 -8.92
C PRO A 24 -27.34 14.86 -8.84
N GLU A 25 -27.61 16.02 -8.25
CA GLU A 25 -28.92 16.68 -8.43
C GLU A 25 -29.00 17.35 -9.82
N GLY A 26 -30.22 17.42 -10.35
CA GLY A 26 -30.52 18.00 -11.66
C GLY A 26 -30.35 17.02 -12.83
N ASN A 27 -30.45 17.54 -14.05
CA ASN A 27 -30.34 16.75 -15.27
C ASN A 27 -28.88 16.35 -15.54
N PHE A 28 -28.65 15.08 -15.92
CA PHE A 28 -27.37 14.53 -16.37
C PHE A 28 -27.62 13.28 -17.24
N SER A 29 -26.62 12.85 -18.02
CA SER A 29 -26.72 11.66 -18.88
C SER A 29 -25.56 10.69 -18.71
N SER A 30 -24.38 11.17 -18.33
CA SER A 30 -23.16 10.36 -18.23
C SER A 30 -22.16 11.01 -17.27
N TYR A 31 -21.04 10.34 -17.06
CA TYR A 31 -19.94 10.79 -16.21
C TYR A 31 -18.62 10.81 -17.00
N ILE A 32 -17.72 11.70 -16.62
CA ILE A 32 -16.31 11.69 -17.02
C ILE A 32 -15.49 11.43 -15.77
N PHE A 33 -14.56 10.49 -15.85
CA PHE A 33 -13.54 10.30 -14.81
C PHE A 33 -12.18 10.79 -15.29
N ARG A 34 -11.37 11.29 -14.36
CA ARG A 34 -9.96 11.69 -14.60
C ARG A 34 -9.08 11.24 -13.46
N ILE A 35 -7.83 10.88 -13.78
CA ILE A 35 -6.77 10.59 -12.83
C ILE A 35 -5.70 11.66 -12.98
N ALA A 36 -5.36 12.37 -11.90
CA ALA A 36 -4.24 13.31 -11.89
C ALA A 36 -2.91 12.55 -11.81
N GLN A 37 -2.50 11.98 -12.93
CA GLN A 37 -1.22 11.31 -13.13
C GLN A 37 -0.56 11.78 -14.43
N VAL A 38 0.66 11.35 -14.70
CA VAL A 38 1.38 11.67 -15.95
C VAL A 38 1.66 10.37 -16.72
N PRO A 39 1.08 10.17 -17.92
CA PRO A 39 0.09 11.01 -18.59
C PRO A 39 -1.29 10.95 -17.92
N SER A 40 -2.05 12.04 -17.97
CA SER A 40 -3.40 12.06 -17.39
C SER A 40 -4.30 11.06 -18.12
N PHE A 41 -4.99 10.21 -17.37
CA PHE A 41 -5.94 9.25 -17.92
C PHE A 41 -7.37 9.71 -17.66
N ASN A 42 -8.24 9.55 -18.66
CA ASN A 42 -9.65 9.90 -18.57
C ASN A 42 -10.52 8.96 -19.43
N GLY A 43 -11.82 8.97 -19.14
CA GLY A 43 -12.81 8.25 -19.94
C GLY A 43 -14.23 8.64 -19.57
N SER A 44 -15.19 8.15 -20.36
CA SER A 44 -16.63 8.39 -20.17
C SER A 44 -17.34 7.13 -19.68
N LEU A 45 -18.33 7.30 -18.81
CA LEU A 45 -19.04 6.21 -18.13
C LEU A 45 -20.54 6.50 -18.08
N ASN A 46 -21.34 5.43 -18.09
CA ASN A 46 -22.80 5.49 -17.88
C ASN A 46 -23.23 4.70 -16.64
N VAL A 47 -22.30 4.50 -15.71
CA VAL A 47 -22.46 3.71 -14.47
C VAL A 47 -21.94 4.53 -13.29
N GLU A 48 -22.43 4.23 -12.09
CA GLU A 48 -22.07 4.91 -10.83
C GLU A 48 -20.89 4.27 -10.07
N ASN A 49 -20.14 3.41 -10.76
CA ASN A 49 -18.94 2.77 -10.21
C ASN A 49 -17.88 2.61 -11.28
N LEU A 50 -16.62 2.51 -10.84
CA LEU A 50 -15.48 2.33 -11.71
C LEU A 50 -14.39 1.56 -10.98
N THR A 51 -13.84 0.54 -11.64
CA THR A 51 -12.56 -0.06 -11.25
C THR A 51 -11.50 0.40 -12.23
N ILE A 52 -10.43 0.99 -11.71
CA ILE A 52 -9.26 1.41 -12.48
C ILE A 52 -8.16 0.40 -12.17
N ASP A 53 -7.47 -0.07 -13.21
CA ASP A 53 -6.34 -1.00 -13.12
C ASP A 53 -5.02 -0.33 -13.57
N ASN A 54 -3.95 -1.12 -13.59
CA ASN A 54 -2.62 -0.70 -14.03
C ASN A 54 -2.05 0.50 -13.26
N LEU A 55 -2.42 0.64 -11.98
CA LEU A 55 -1.85 1.64 -11.08
C LEU A 55 -0.54 1.13 -10.47
N THR A 56 0.36 2.06 -10.15
CA THR A 56 1.63 1.74 -9.51
C THR A 56 1.43 1.54 -8.01
N PRO A 57 1.93 0.44 -7.41
CA PRO A 57 1.86 0.19 -5.98
C PRO A 57 2.47 1.33 -5.16
N GLY A 58 1.83 1.65 -4.04
CA GLY A 58 2.23 2.72 -3.12
C GLY A 58 2.24 4.15 -3.68
N ASN A 59 1.77 4.39 -4.91
CA ASN A 59 1.56 5.74 -5.40
C ASN A 59 0.32 6.38 -4.78
N PHE A 60 0.38 7.69 -4.59
CA PHE A 60 -0.78 8.51 -4.25
C PHE A 60 -1.50 8.96 -5.52
N TYR A 61 -2.79 8.66 -5.62
CA TYR A 61 -3.63 9.06 -6.75
C TYR A 61 -4.78 9.95 -6.30
N THR A 62 -5.15 10.90 -7.15
CA THR A 62 -6.36 11.71 -7.01
C THR A 62 -7.27 11.47 -8.21
N PHE A 63 -8.49 11.06 -7.92
CA PHE A 63 -9.54 10.73 -8.88
C PHE A 63 -10.59 11.82 -8.89
N TYR A 64 -11.03 12.20 -10.09
CA TYR A 64 -12.06 13.22 -10.30
C TYR A 64 -13.21 12.60 -11.06
N ILE A 65 -14.44 12.82 -10.59
CA ILE A 65 -15.66 12.43 -11.28
C ILE A 65 -16.51 13.67 -11.53
N SER A 66 -16.89 13.89 -12.78
CA SER A 66 -17.79 14.97 -13.21
C SER A 66 -19.00 14.38 -13.91
N ALA A 67 -20.19 14.94 -13.67
CA ALA A 67 -21.38 14.59 -14.44
C ALA A 67 -21.46 15.45 -15.72
N VAL A 68 -22.06 14.89 -16.78
CA VAL A 68 -22.23 15.54 -18.08
C VAL A 68 -23.70 15.57 -18.46
N VAL A 69 -24.13 16.64 -19.12
CA VAL A 69 -25.50 16.77 -19.64
C VAL A 69 -25.55 16.49 -21.15
N GLY A 70 -26.29 15.44 -21.53
CA GLY A 70 -26.71 15.12 -22.89
C GLY A 70 -25.61 15.11 -23.96
N ASP A 71 -26.03 15.26 -25.21
CA ASP A 71 -25.15 15.41 -26.38
C ASP A 71 -24.46 16.79 -26.45
N SER A 72 -24.75 17.69 -25.51
CA SER A 72 -24.13 19.02 -25.45
C SER A 72 -22.76 19.02 -24.76
N PHE A 73 -22.31 17.88 -24.23
CA PHE A 73 -21.02 17.69 -23.57
C PHE A 73 -20.71 18.73 -22.48
N VAL A 74 -21.76 19.31 -21.87
CA VAL A 74 -21.59 20.28 -20.78
C VAL A 74 -21.23 19.53 -19.52
N GLU A 75 -19.96 19.60 -19.16
CA GLU A 75 -19.42 19.04 -17.93
C GLU A 75 -19.75 19.94 -16.73
N GLY A 76 -20.22 19.34 -15.64
CA GLY A 76 -20.37 20.02 -14.36
C GLY A 76 -19.07 20.05 -13.55
N ASP A 77 -19.15 20.61 -12.34
CA ASP A 77 -18.06 20.56 -11.38
C ASP A 77 -17.65 19.12 -11.04
N SER A 78 -16.34 18.91 -10.92
CA SER A 78 -15.79 17.63 -10.47
C SER A 78 -15.88 17.46 -8.95
N THR A 79 -16.02 16.21 -8.52
CA THR A 79 -15.77 15.78 -7.14
C THR A 79 -14.48 14.97 -7.11
N ALA A 80 -13.61 15.25 -6.15
CA ALA A 80 -12.32 14.60 -6.03
C ALA A 80 -12.24 13.68 -4.81
N ILE A 81 -11.49 12.59 -4.93
CA ILE A 81 -11.09 11.72 -3.83
C ILE A 81 -9.67 11.20 -4.07
N SER A 82 -8.91 10.96 -3.01
CA SER A 82 -7.52 10.52 -3.12
C SER A 82 -7.21 9.37 -2.17
N THR A 83 -6.24 8.52 -2.55
CA THR A 83 -5.73 7.44 -1.71
C THR A 83 -4.35 6.99 -2.19
N TYR A 84 -3.59 6.36 -1.29
CA TYR A 84 -2.43 5.57 -1.65
C TYR A 84 -2.88 4.19 -2.16
N MET A 85 -2.17 3.66 -3.15
CA MET A 85 -2.28 2.24 -3.48
C MET A 85 -1.61 1.40 -2.39
N VAL A 86 -2.04 0.15 -2.22
CA VAL A 86 -1.30 -0.79 -1.36
C VAL A 86 0.14 -0.89 -1.91
N PRO A 87 1.19 -0.70 -1.08
CA PRO A 87 2.55 -0.90 -1.54
C PRO A 87 2.84 -2.38 -1.75
N SER A 88 3.72 -2.69 -2.71
CA SER A 88 4.08 -4.09 -2.96
C SER A 88 4.81 -4.70 -1.77
N ALA A 89 4.57 -6.00 -1.57
CA ALA A 89 5.29 -6.80 -0.60
C ALA A 89 6.77 -6.92 -0.95
N ILE A 90 7.61 -7.13 0.06
CA ILE A 90 8.98 -7.61 -0.20
C ILE A 90 8.90 -9.04 -0.74
N GLU A 91 9.72 -9.36 -1.75
CA GLU A 91 9.71 -10.68 -2.39
C GLU A 91 10.14 -11.78 -1.42
N ILE A 92 11.16 -11.49 -0.60
CA ILE A 92 11.72 -12.43 0.37
C ILE A 92 12.35 -11.67 1.53
N LEU A 93 12.18 -12.20 2.74
CA LEU A 93 12.92 -11.80 3.93
C LEU A 93 14.10 -12.74 4.13
N ILE A 94 15.32 -12.20 4.02
CA ILE A 94 16.57 -12.94 4.15
C ILE A 94 17.10 -12.77 5.56
N ILE A 95 17.39 -13.89 6.22
CA ILE A 95 18.07 -13.96 7.51
C ILE A 95 19.53 -14.32 7.26
N ASP A 96 20.42 -13.44 7.69
CA ASP A 96 21.87 -13.61 7.61
C ASP A 96 22.50 -13.47 9.00
N ASN A 97 23.75 -13.94 9.12
CA ASN A 97 24.64 -13.72 10.25
C ASN A 97 23.97 -13.81 11.63
N VAL A 98 23.43 -14.99 11.94
CA VAL A 98 22.76 -15.27 13.21
C VAL A 98 23.80 -15.47 14.32
N THR A 99 23.78 -14.60 15.32
CA THR A 99 24.65 -14.70 16.50
C THR A 99 23.86 -15.19 17.72
N THR A 100 24.49 -15.21 18.90
CA THR A 100 23.80 -15.52 20.16
C THR A 100 22.81 -14.42 20.57
N ASN A 101 22.97 -13.17 20.12
CA ASN A 101 22.15 -12.06 20.58
C ASN A 101 21.70 -11.10 19.47
N SER A 102 21.94 -11.45 18.20
CA SER A 102 21.54 -10.63 17.06
C SER A 102 21.28 -11.45 15.81
N VAL A 103 20.46 -10.88 14.92
CA VAL A 103 20.14 -11.42 13.59
C VAL A 103 20.19 -10.28 12.58
N SER A 104 20.90 -10.47 11.47
CA SER A 104 20.87 -9.55 10.34
C SER A 104 19.69 -9.90 9.43
N LEU A 105 18.88 -8.90 9.10
CA LEU A 105 17.76 -9.00 8.17
C LEU A 105 18.06 -8.18 6.91
N SER A 106 17.79 -8.74 5.75
CA SER A 106 17.84 -8.02 4.48
C SER A 106 16.71 -8.42 3.55
N TRP A 107 16.34 -7.55 2.62
CA TRP A 107 15.32 -7.84 1.62
C TRP A 107 15.54 -7.02 0.34
N PRO A 108 15.05 -7.50 -0.82
CA PRO A 108 15.01 -6.70 -2.04
C PRO A 108 14.06 -5.51 -1.89
N ILE A 109 14.39 -4.39 -2.54
CA ILE A 109 13.48 -3.24 -2.64
C ILE A 109 12.31 -3.65 -3.54
N PRO A 110 11.06 -3.55 -3.07
CA PRO A 110 9.90 -3.95 -3.85
C PRO A 110 9.60 -2.95 -4.98
N PHE A 111 8.84 -3.41 -5.97
CA PHE A 111 8.38 -2.55 -7.06
C PHE A 111 7.42 -1.47 -6.57
N GLY A 112 7.39 -0.32 -7.25
CA GLY A 112 6.54 0.81 -6.90
C GLY A 112 7.20 1.73 -5.87
N ASN A 113 6.38 2.46 -5.13
CA ASN A 113 6.83 3.42 -4.13
C ASN A 113 6.49 2.96 -2.72
N ILE A 114 7.35 3.30 -1.78
CA ILE A 114 7.14 3.04 -0.35
C ILE A 114 7.59 4.27 0.44
N SER A 115 6.98 4.46 1.60
CA SER A 115 7.43 5.43 2.60
C SER A 115 8.50 4.83 3.52
N SER A 116 8.29 3.59 3.97
CA SER A 116 9.18 2.88 4.90
C SER A 116 8.83 1.39 4.97
N TYR A 117 9.57 0.63 5.77
CA TYR A 117 9.26 -0.74 6.17
C TYR A 117 8.96 -0.79 7.68
N ILE A 118 8.03 -1.65 8.08
CA ILE A 118 7.88 -2.11 9.47
C ILE A 118 8.55 -3.47 9.61
N ILE A 119 9.31 -3.64 10.70
CA ILE A 119 9.82 -4.92 11.17
C ILE A 119 9.10 -5.25 12.49
N GLN A 120 8.42 -6.39 12.55
CA GLN A 120 7.90 -6.96 13.80
C GLN A 120 8.76 -8.15 14.20
N VAL A 121 9.28 -8.13 15.43
CA VAL A 121 10.04 -9.22 16.05
C VAL A 121 9.11 -9.93 17.03
N LEU A 122 8.71 -11.14 16.69
CA LEU A 122 7.90 -12.00 17.55
C LEU A 122 8.83 -12.96 18.31
N GLY A 123 8.74 -12.92 19.63
CA GLY A 123 9.59 -13.66 20.56
C GLY A 123 9.66 -12.95 21.90
N THR A 124 10.62 -13.31 22.73
CA THR A 124 10.90 -12.62 24.00
C THR A 124 12.36 -12.17 24.00
N PRO A 125 12.68 -10.86 23.97
CA PRO A 125 11.74 -9.74 23.85
C PRO A 125 11.08 -9.67 22.47
N SER A 126 9.87 -9.10 22.42
CA SER A 126 9.22 -8.69 21.18
C SER A 126 9.51 -7.22 20.88
N ASN A 127 9.54 -6.84 19.62
CA ASN A 127 9.79 -5.46 19.21
C ASN A 127 9.07 -5.09 17.92
N GLU A 128 8.85 -3.81 17.68
CA GLU A 128 8.36 -3.26 16.40
C GLU A 128 9.16 -2.02 16.03
N LEU A 129 9.63 -1.97 14.79
CA LEU A 129 10.58 -0.96 14.32
C LEU A 129 10.16 -0.44 12.94
N ILE A 130 10.35 0.85 12.71
CA ILE A 130 10.19 1.47 11.38
C ILE A 130 11.59 1.77 10.83
N VAL A 131 11.85 1.34 9.60
CA VAL A 131 13.15 1.52 8.94
C VAL A 131 12.97 2.04 7.51
N ASN A 132 13.94 2.83 7.06
CA ASN A 132 13.96 3.42 5.71
C ASN A 132 15.03 2.78 4.81
N THR A 133 15.59 1.68 5.25
CA THR A 133 16.61 0.88 4.56
C THR A 133 16.07 -0.52 4.31
N ASN A 134 16.63 -1.22 3.34
CA ASN A 134 16.28 -2.61 3.02
C ASN A 134 17.15 -3.64 3.78
N TYR A 135 17.71 -3.21 4.90
CA TYR A 135 18.57 -3.98 5.79
C TYR A 135 18.37 -3.46 7.22
N PHE A 136 18.40 -4.36 8.19
CA PHE A 136 18.42 -4.02 9.60
C PHE A 136 19.09 -5.11 10.45
N LEU A 137 19.87 -4.69 11.47
CA LEU A 137 20.42 -5.60 12.47
C LEU A 137 19.51 -5.58 13.70
N VAL A 138 18.82 -6.68 13.97
CA VAL A 138 18.08 -6.84 15.23
C VAL A 138 19.06 -7.33 16.28
N ASP A 139 19.29 -6.54 17.32
CA ASP A 139 20.16 -6.89 18.45
C ASP A 139 19.36 -7.09 19.75
N GLN A 140 20.07 -7.33 20.85
CA GLN A 140 19.48 -7.56 22.19
C GLN A 140 18.53 -8.76 22.25
N LEU A 141 18.74 -9.75 21.38
CA LEU A 141 18.03 -11.02 21.40
C LEU A 141 18.60 -11.93 22.50
N ILE A 142 17.77 -12.85 22.98
CA ILE A 142 18.18 -13.82 24.01
C ILE A 142 18.78 -15.04 23.30
N PRO A 143 19.96 -15.55 23.73
CA PRO A 143 20.57 -16.77 23.19
C PRO A 143 19.69 -18.01 23.27
N GLY A 144 19.75 -18.87 22.26
CA GLY A 144 18.99 -20.13 22.16
C GLY A 144 17.47 -19.96 22.03
N ASN A 145 16.97 -18.77 21.70
CA ASN A 145 15.53 -18.50 21.56
C ASN A 145 15.09 -18.49 20.10
N TYR A 146 13.86 -18.92 19.87
CA TYR A 146 13.20 -18.86 18.57
C TYR A 146 12.57 -17.48 18.37
N TYR A 147 12.86 -16.86 17.22
CA TYR A 147 12.25 -15.60 16.81
C TYR A 147 11.65 -15.73 15.42
N THR A 148 10.50 -15.08 15.23
CA THR A 148 9.89 -14.85 13.92
C THR A 148 9.97 -13.36 13.61
N PHE A 149 10.55 -13.03 12.46
CA PHE A 149 10.67 -11.68 11.95
C PHE A 149 9.65 -11.50 10.83
N ILE A 150 8.86 -10.43 10.92
CA ILE A 150 7.89 -10.06 9.90
C ILE A 150 8.27 -8.70 9.35
N VAL A 151 8.36 -8.57 8.03
CA VAL A 151 8.61 -7.29 7.36
C VAL A 151 7.50 -7.00 6.37
N PHE A 152 7.00 -5.77 6.37
CA PHE A 152 6.04 -5.27 5.39
C PHE A 152 6.28 -3.79 5.08
N THR A 153 5.83 -3.37 3.90
CA THR A 153 5.97 -2.02 3.40
C THR A 153 4.83 -1.11 3.86
N ILE A 154 5.09 0.19 3.93
CA ILE A 154 4.08 1.23 4.15
C ILE A 154 4.12 2.21 2.99
N ALA A 155 2.97 2.68 2.52
CA ALA A 155 2.84 3.87 1.69
C ALA A 155 1.70 4.75 2.24
N GLY A 156 2.04 5.89 2.84
CA GLY A 156 1.06 6.71 3.55
C GLY A 156 0.41 5.93 4.70
N ASP A 157 -0.90 5.70 4.59
CA ASP A 157 -1.72 4.94 5.54
C ASP A 157 -1.95 3.48 5.11
N MET A 158 -1.41 3.06 3.96
CA MET A 158 -1.58 1.73 3.41
C MET A 158 -0.42 0.81 3.80
N ASN A 159 -0.76 -0.38 4.28
CA ASN A 159 0.20 -1.44 4.61
C ASN A 159 0.22 -2.49 3.50
N GLY A 160 1.43 -2.88 3.09
CA GLY A 160 1.65 -3.99 2.17
C GLY A 160 1.47 -5.35 2.85
N THR A 161 1.56 -6.40 2.03
CA THR A 161 1.49 -7.77 2.53
C THR A 161 2.70 -8.10 3.42
N LYS A 162 2.46 -8.88 4.47
CA LYS A 162 3.47 -9.33 5.43
C LYS A 162 4.28 -10.50 4.87
N THR A 163 5.60 -10.39 4.96
CA THR A 163 6.55 -11.47 4.66
C THR A 163 7.30 -11.84 5.94
N GLU A 164 7.39 -13.13 6.24
CA GLU A 164 8.00 -13.61 7.49
C GLU A 164 9.13 -14.61 7.26
N ASN A 165 10.07 -14.65 8.20
CA ASN A 165 11.12 -15.65 8.28
C ASN A 165 11.52 -15.84 9.75
N SER A 166 11.98 -17.03 10.12
CA SER A 166 12.23 -17.38 11.52
C SER A 166 13.56 -18.10 11.70
N THR A 167 14.20 -17.90 12.85
CA THR A 167 15.44 -18.61 13.20
C THR A 167 15.60 -18.73 14.72
N PHE A 168 16.50 -19.62 15.15
CA PHE A 168 16.99 -19.65 16.52
C PHE A 168 18.26 -18.81 16.62
N THR A 169 18.37 -17.98 17.67
CA THR A 169 19.67 -17.41 18.04
C THR A 169 20.64 -18.49 18.47
N GLY A 170 21.94 -18.25 18.29
CA GLY A 170 22.99 -19.16 18.72
C GLY A 170 22.92 -19.44 20.24
N MET A 171 23.40 -20.61 20.65
CA MET A 171 23.55 -20.97 22.06
C MET A 171 24.98 -20.69 22.54
N PHE A 172 25.14 -20.38 23.83
CA PHE A 172 26.46 -20.45 24.46
C PHE A 172 26.89 -21.92 24.52
N ILE A 173 27.97 -22.27 23.81
CA ILE A 173 28.69 -23.51 24.09
C ILE A 173 29.68 -23.18 25.21
N LYS A 174 29.46 -23.73 26.40
CA LYS A 174 30.51 -23.76 27.42
C LYS A 174 31.50 -24.85 27.00
N GLU A 175 32.71 -24.46 26.63
CA GLU A 175 33.82 -25.41 26.58
C GLU A 175 34.16 -25.81 28.03
N PHE A 176 34.24 -27.12 28.28
CA PHE A 176 34.62 -27.71 29.57
C PHE A 176 36.10 -28.04 29.59
#